data_AF-A0A1I7SCU9-F1
#
_entry.id   AF-A0A1I7SCU9-F1
#
_cell.length_a   1.000
_cell.length_b   1.000
_cell.length_c   1.000
_cell.angle_alpha   90.00
_cell.angle_beta   90.00
_cell.angle_gamma   90.00
#
_symmetry.space_group_name_H-M   'P 1'
#
loop_
_entity.id
_entity.type
_entity.pdbx_description
1 polymer ?
#
loop_
_entity_poly.entity_id
_entity_poly.type
_entity_poly.pdbx_seq_one_letter_code
_entity_poly.pdbx_strand_id
1 'polypeptide(L)' 'MEYGVEEKAWSVVWYGKNGSAINVQRECRMKYGCNAKPPDRKTIRRSWNKFLETGSVNRKQKKQERWV' A
#
# COMPACT_ATOMS: atom_id res chain seq x y z
N MET A 1 9.11 1.20 -17.99
CA MET A 1 8.61 0.10 -17.15
C MET A 1 7.18 0.39 -16.81
N GLU A 2 6.31 -0.43 -17.37
CA GLU A 2 4.87 -0.40 -17.16
C GLU A 2 4.56 -0.91 -15.75
N TYR A 3 3.54 -0.35 -15.12
CA TYR A 3 3.18 -0.63 -13.73
C TYR A 3 2.53 -2.02 -13.62
N GLY A 4 3.32 -3.03 -13.24
CA GLY A 4 2.93 -4.45 -13.22
C GLY A 4 1.92 -4.82 -12.13
N VAL A 5 1.42 -6.06 -12.23
CA VAL A 5 0.45 -6.63 -11.27
C VAL A 5 1.08 -6.79 -9.88
N GLU A 6 2.37 -7.13 -9.83
CA GLU A 6 3.11 -7.32 -8.59
C GLU A 6 3.27 -6.02 -7.80
N GLU A 7 3.63 -4.90 -8.45
CA GLU A 7 3.75 -3.61 -7.75
C GLU A 7 2.38 -3.11 -7.25
N LYS A 8 1.29 -3.40 -7.98
CA LYS A 8 -0.08 -3.13 -7.52
C LYS A 8 -0.38 -3.89 -6.22
N ALA A 9 -0.17 -5.20 -6.21
CA ALA A 9 -0.42 -6.03 -5.05
C ALA A 9 0.44 -5.59 -3.84
N TRP A 10 1.72 -5.33 -4.07
CA TRP A 10 2.65 -4.86 -3.04
C TRP A 10 2.19 -3.53 -2.42
N SER A 11 1.77 -2.57 -3.26
CA SER A 11 1.34 -1.25 -2.80
C SER A 11 0.11 -1.29 -1.88
N VAL A 12 -0.82 -2.23 -2.13
CA VAL A 12 -2.04 -2.42 -1.34
C VAL A 12 -1.70 -3.02 0.03
N VAL A 13 -0.86 -4.06 0.06
CA VAL A 13 -0.43 -4.70 1.31
C VAL A 13 0.30 -3.70 2.21
N TRP A 14 1.20 -2.90 1.64
CA TRP A 14 1.93 -1.88 2.38
C TRP A 14 1.06 -0.73 2.84
N TYR A 15 0.07 -0.33 2.03
CA TYR A 15 -0.92 0.66 2.46
C TYR A 15 -1.72 0.17 3.67
N GLY A 16 -2.07 -1.12 3.73
CA GLY A 16 -2.73 -1.71 4.89
C GLY A 16 -1.89 -1.69 6.17
N LYS A 17 -0.56 -1.80 6.06
CA LYS A 17 0.36 -1.77 7.20
C LYS A 17 0.64 -0.34 7.69
N ASN A 18 0.94 0.56 6.76
CA ASN A 18 1.40 1.91 7.08
C ASN A 18 0.27 2.94 7.16
N GLY A 19 -0.87 2.67 6.52
CA GLY A 19 -2.00 3.61 6.40
C GLY A 19 -1.72 4.88 5.58
N SER A 20 -0.54 4.99 4.96
CA SER A 20 -0.09 6.19 4.25
C SER A 20 0.38 5.86 2.84
N ALA A 21 -0.34 6.37 1.83
CA ALA A 21 0.02 6.22 0.42
C ALA A 21 1.34 6.93 0.10
N ILE A 22 1.70 7.99 0.84
CA ILE A 22 2.98 8.68 0.68
C ILE A 22 4.13 7.77 1.08
N ASN A 23 3.99 7.06 2.20
CA ASN A 23 5.00 6.12 2.67
C ASN A 23 5.16 4.97 1.68
N VAL A 24 4.05 4.44 1.15
CA VAL A 24 4.08 3.40 0.10
C VAL A 24 4.85 3.88 -1.14
N GLN A 25 4.61 5.11 -1.61
CA GLN A 25 5.34 5.67 -2.75
C GLN A 25 6.83 5.87 -2.46
N ARG A 26 7.16 6.33 -1.24
CA ARG A 26 8.55 6.50 -0.79
C ARG A 26 9.28 5.17 -0.76
N GLU A 27 8.69 4.15 -0.15
CA GLU A 27 9.31 2.84 -0.06
C GLU A 27 9.43 2.14 -1.41
N CYS A 28 8.45 2.32 -2.31
CA CYS A 28 8.56 1.84 -3.67
C CYS A 28 9.80 2.43 -4.37
N ARG A 29 10.07 3.73 -4.22
CA ARG A 29 11.29 4.37 -4.73
C ARG A 29 12.56 3.89 -4.01
N MET A 30 12.49 3.56 -2.73
CA MET A 30 13.64 2.97 -2.01
C MET A 30 13.96 1.56 -2.51
N LYS A 31 12.93 0.76 -2.82
CA LYS A 31 13.07 -0.65 -3.20
C LYS A 31 13.41 -0.86 -4.68
N TYR A 32 12.79 -0.08 -5.56
CA TYR A 32 12.91 -0.24 -7.02
C TYR A 32 13.72 0.89 -7.68
N GLY A 33 14.31 1.79 -6.88
CA GLY A 33 15.13 2.91 -7.34
C GLY A 33 14.38 4.24 -7.46
N CYS A 34 15.11 5.35 -7.42
CA CYS A 34 14.54 6.71 -7.37
C CYS A 34 13.64 7.06 -8.57
N ASN A 35 13.90 6.46 -9.72
CA ASN A 35 13.15 6.63 -10.97
C ASN A 35 11.95 5.68 -11.10
N ALA A 36 11.71 4.82 -10.11
CA ALA A 36 10.51 4.00 -10.07
C ALA A 36 9.28 4.91 -10.09
N LYS A 37 8.28 4.54 -10.90
CA LYS A 37 6.99 5.23 -10.98
C LYS A 37 6.00 4.49 -10.08
N PRO A 38 5.94 4.82 -8.78
CA PRO A 38 4.95 4.21 -7.90
C PRO A 38 3.54 4.58 -8.35
N PRO A 39 2.52 3.82 -7.92
CA PRO A 39 1.15 4.11 -8.30
C PRO A 39 0.70 5.40 -7.63
N ASP A 40 -0.25 6.07 -8.27
CA ASP A 40 -0.86 7.25 -7.70
C ASP A 40 -1.57 6.93 -6.38
N ARG A 41 -1.57 7.92 -5.48
CA ARG A 41 -2.21 7.80 -4.16
C ARG A 41 -3.69 7.42 -4.27
N LYS A 42 -4.38 7.95 -5.29
CA LYS A 42 -5.78 7.62 -5.58
C LYS A 42 -5.93 6.15 -5.97
N THR A 43 -5.02 5.63 -6.79
CA THR A 43 -5.00 4.23 -7.24
C THR A 43 -4.72 3.28 -6.09
N ILE A 44 -3.77 3.60 -5.21
CA ILE A 44 -3.48 2.83 -3.99
C ILE A 44 -4.73 2.73 -3.12
N ARG A 45 -5.39 3.86 -2.85
CA ARG A 45 -6.57 3.92 -1.98
C ARG A 45 -7.78 3.19 -2.59
N ARG A 46 -8.03 3.34 -3.89
CA ARG A 46 -9.10 2.62 -4.59
C ARG A 46 -8.86 1.11 -4.56
N SER A 47 -7.63 0.68 -4.83
CA SER A 47 -7.28 -0.74 -4.82
C SER A 47 -7.47 -1.30 -3.42
N TRP A 48 -6.97 -0.62 -2.38
CA TRP A 48 -7.19 -1.01 -0.99
C TRP A 48 -8.66 -1.15 -0.62
N ASN A 49 -9.51 -0.18 -0.97
CA ASN A 49 -10.95 -0.28 -0.71
C ASN A 49 -11.59 -1.46 -1.43
N LYS A 50 -11.26 -1.68 -2.71
CA LYS A 50 -11.76 -2.83 -3.46
C LYS A 50 -11.34 -4.17 -2.84
N PHE A 51 -10.10 -4.27 -2.38
CA PHE A 51 -9.62 -5.48 -1.71
C PHE A 51 -10.23 -5.66 -0.31
N LEU A 52 -10.59 -4.57 0.39
CA LEU A 52 -11.36 -4.63 1.63
C LEU A 52 -12.78 -5.14 1.39
N GLU A 53 -13.46 -4.62 0.37
CA GLU A 53 -14.83 -5.01 0.00
C GLU A 53 -14.93 -6.49 -0.38
N THR A 54 -13.89 -7.01 -1.05
CA THR A 54 -13.82 -8.43 -1.43
C THR A 54 -13.34 -9.34 -0.29
N GLY A 55 -12.95 -8.79 0.86
CA GLY A 55 -12.37 -9.56 1.98
C GLY A 55 -10.94 -10.08 1.70
N SER A 56 -10.32 -9.68 0.59
CA SER A 56 -8.96 -10.09 0.21
C SER A 56 -7.89 -9.47 1.11
N VAL A 57 -8.19 -8.31 1.70
CA VAL A 57 -7.38 -7.70 2.76
C VAL A 57 -8.28 -7.37 3.93
N ASN A 58 -7.74 -7.46 5.14
CA ASN A 58 -8.42 -7.02 6.35
C ASN A 58 -7.87 -5.67 6.78
N ARG A 59 -8.75 -4.80 7.32
CA ARG A 59 -8.31 -3.69 8.18
C ARG A 59 -7.66 -4.31 9.41
N LYS A 60 -6.36 -4.61 9.35
CA LYS A 60 -5.62 -4.88 10.58
C LYS A 60 -5.76 -3.63 11.44
N GLN A 61 -6.54 -3.74 12.51
CA GLN A 61 -6.57 -2.76 13.58
C GLN A 61 -5.11 -2.47 13.93
N LYS A 62 -4.73 -1.19 13.94
CA LYS A 62 -3.60 -0.76 14.76
C LYS A 62 -3.94 -1.25 16.17
N LYS A 63 -3.39 -2.40 16.58
CA LYS A 63 -3.36 -2.77 17.98
C LYS A 63 -2.51 -1.65 18.59
N GLN A 64 -3.18 -0.67 19.21
CA GLN A 64 -2.51 0.17 20.18
C GLN A 64 -1.95 -0.81 21.20
N GLU A 65 -0.66 -1.07 21.14
CA GLU A 65 0.07 -1.50 22.34
C GLU A 65 0.07 -0.28 23.27
N ARG A 66 -1.06 -0.12 23.95
CA ARG A 66 -1.18 0.73 25.12
C ARG A 66 -0.54 -0.08 26.23
N TRP A 67 0.72 0.23 26.51
CA TRP A 67 1.42 -0.25 27.69
C TRP A 67 0.54 0.05 28.91
N VAL A 68 0.12 -1.01 29.60
CA VAL A 68 -0.47 -0.98 30.95
C VAL A 68 0.68 -1.13 31.92
#